data_AF-A0A1C0SY05-F1
#
_entry.id   AF-A0A1C0SY05-F1
#
_cell.length_a   1.000
_cell.length_b   1.000
_cell.length_c   1.000
_cell.angle_alpha   90.00
_cell.angle_beta   90.00
_cell.angle_gamma   90.00
#
_symmetry.space_group_name_H-M   'P 1'
#
loop_
_entity.id
_entity.type
_entity.pdbx_description
1 polymer ?
#
loop_
_entity_poly.entity_id
_entity_poly.type
_entity_poly.pdbx_seq_one_letter_code
_entity_poly.pdbx_strand_id
1 'polypeptide(L)' 'MTPARFTQCLLALRWTPINLASALHCNLAWIEAMETGDEKVPAELAIWLETLATAHETLGIPVAYRGKGLEPATSRAARR' A
#
# COMPACT_ATOMS: atom_id res chain seq x y z
N MET A 1 -11.73 -11.12 8.69
CA MET A 1 -11.59 -10.69 7.28
C MET A 1 -11.30 -11.93 6.44
N THR A 2 -11.82 -12.01 5.21
CA THR A 2 -11.51 -13.12 4.28
C THR A 2 -10.18 -12.87 3.56
N PRO A 3 -9.49 -13.91 3.06
CA PRO A 3 -8.25 -13.72 2.31
C PRO A 3 -8.43 -12.82 1.08
N ALA A 4 -9.53 -13.01 0.34
CA ALA A 4 -9.87 -12.15 -0.79
C ALA A 4 -10.01 -10.66 -0.39
N ARG A 5 -10.63 -10.37 0.75
CA ARG A 5 -10.76 -8.98 1.23
C ARG A 5 -9.42 -8.44 1.73
N PHE A 6 -8.60 -9.27 2.37
CA PHE A 6 -7.25 -8.91 2.79
C PHE A 6 -6.39 -8.45 1.60
N THR A 7 -6.36 -9.24 0.52
CA THR A 7 -5.67 -8.88 -0.72
C THR A 7 -6.23 -7.60 -1.33
N GLN A 8 -7.56 -7.41 -1.33
CA GLN A 8 -8.18 -6.16 -1.81
C GLN A 8 -7.72 -4.93 -1.03
N CYS A 9 -7.63 -5.01 0.30
CA CYS A 9 -7.14 -3.89 1.11
C CYS A 9 -5.68 -3.54 0.76
N LEU A 10 -4.82 -4.55 0.58
CA LEU A 10 -3.43 -4.32 0.18
C LEU A 10 -3.34 -3.69 -1.23
N LEU A 11 -4.13 -4.17 -2.18
CA LEU A 11 -4.19 -3.59 -3.53
C LEU A 11 -4.67 -2.14 -3.53
N ALA A 12 -5.69 -1.81 -2.73
CA ALA A 12 -6.19 -0.45 -2.57
C ALA A 12 -5.08 0.50 -2.08
N LEU A 13 -4.26 0.03 -1.14
CA LEU A 13 -3.11 0.75 -0.58
C LEU A 13 -1.86 0.70 -1.48
N ARG A 14 -1.91 -0.09 -2.56
CA ARG A 14 -0.76 -0.41 -3.43
C ARG A 14 0.40 -1.03 -2.65
N TRP A 15 0.07 -1.80 -1.61
CA TRP A 15 1.02 -2.55 -0.81
C TRP A 15 1.10 -4.00 -1.28
N THR A 16 2.29 -4.57 -1.12
CA THR A 16 2.54 -6.01 -1.19
C THR A 16 2.57 -6.60 0.23
N PRO A 17 2.49 -7.94 0.38
CA PRO A 17 2.75 -8.61 1.67
C PRO A 17 4.06 -8.14 2.35
N ILE A 18 5.11 -7.88 1.56
CA ILE A 18 6.40 -7.36 2.05
C ILE A 18 6.24 -5.97 2.70
N ASN A 19 5.43 -5.09 2.10
CA ASN A 19 5.19 -3.76 2.67
C ASN A 19 4.45 -3.85 4.01
N LEU A 20 3.46 -4.73 4.11
CA LEU A 20 2.71 -4.94 5.36
C LEU A 20 3.61 -5.56 6.44
N ALA A 21 4.37 -6.59 6.11
CA ALA A 21 5.30 -7.22 7.05
C ALA A 21 6.31 -6.20 7.59
N SER A 22 6.81 -5.31 6.72
CA SER A 22 7.71 -4.22 7.09
C SER A 22 7.04 -3.19 8.00
N ALA A 23 5.80 -2.78 7.70
CA ALA A 23 5.04 -1.81 8.50
C ALA A 23 4.73 -2.32 9.92
N LEU A 24 4.48 -3.62 10.06
CA LEU A 24 4.18 -4.27 11.33
C LEU A 24 5.43 -4.81 12.06
N HIS A 25 6.60 -4.74 11.41
CA HIS A 25 7.84 -5.36 11.89
C HIS A 25 7.65 -6.85 12.26
N CYS A 26 6.94 -7.60 11.40
CA CYS A 26 6.59 -8.99 11.64
C CYS A 26 7.09 -9.94 10.53
N ASN A 27 6.86 -11.24 10.71
CA ASN A 27 7.31 -12.26 9.76
C ASN A 27 6.48 -12.24 8.47
N LEU A 28 7.13 -12.16 7.31
CA LEU A 28 6.50 -12.21 6.00
C LEU A 28 5.67 -13.48 5.79
N ALA A 29 6.15 -14.65 6.22
CA ALA A 29 5.46 -15.92 6.03
C ALA A 29 4.09 -15.95 6.75
N TRP A 30 3.96 -15.23 7.87
CA TRP A 30 2.69 -15.10 8.59
C TRP A 30 1.69 -14.23 7.82
N ILE A 31 2.18 -13.18 7.15
CA ILE A 31 1.37 -12.34 6.27
C ILE A 31 0.94 -13.10 5.01
N GLU A 32 1.86 -13.86 4.39
CA GLU A 32 1.56 -14.69 3.21
C GLU A 32 0.53 -15.79 3.55
N ALA A 33 0.60 -16.40 4.73
CA ALA A 33 -0.40 -17.37 5.18
C ALA A 33 -1.81 -16.75 5.33
N MET A 34 -1.92 -15.47 5.70
CA MET A 34 -3.23 -14.77 5.71
C MET A 34 -3.76 -14.51 4.30
N GLU A 35 -2.87 -14.27 3.34
CA GLU A 35 -3.22 -14.05 1.94
C GLU A 35 -3.74 -15.34 1.27
N THR A 36 -3.17 -16.49 1.60
CA THR A 36 -3.63 -17.80 1.12
C THR A 36 -4.83 -18.34 1.91
N GLY A 37 -5.05 -17.82 3.12
CA GLY A 37 -6.09 -18.29 4.04
C GLY A 37 -5.67 -19.45 4.93
N ASP A 38 -4.38 -19.80 4.94
CA ASP A 38 -3.78 -20.76 5.86
C ASP A 38 -3.68 -20.21 7.30
N GLU A 39 -3.73 -18.89 7.46
CA GLU A 39 -3.81 -18.21 8.74
C GLU A 39 -5.00 -17.22 8.78
N LYS A 40 -5.59 -17.07 9.97
CA LYS A 40 -6.67 -16.10 10.16
C LYS A 40 -6.10 -14.70 10.34
N VAL A 41 -6.71 -13.72 9.66
CA VAL A 41 -6.42 -12.30 9.89
C VAL A 41 -6.92 -11.89 11.29
N PRO A 42 -6.05 -11.38 12.19
CA PRO A 42 -6.46 -10.86 13.49
C PRO A 42 -7.49 -9.73 13.34
N ALA A 43 -8.47 -9.67 14.26
CA ALA A 43 -9.59 -8.72 14.16
C ALA A 43 -9.12 -7.25 14.14
N GLU A 44 -8.16 -6.89 15.00
CA GLU A 44 -7.61 -5.53 15.06
C GLU A 44 -6.85 -5.18 13.77
N LEU A 45 -6.07 -6.12 13.23
CA LEU A 45 -5.38 -5.94 11.95
C LEU A 45 -6.37 -5.75 10.80
N ALA A 46 -7.45 -6.52 10.78
CA ALA A 46 -8.52 -6.38 9.80
C ALA A 46 -9.17 -4.98 9.85
N ILE A 47 -9.52 -4.49 11.04
CA ILE A 47 -10.11 -3.16 11.23
C ILE A 47 -9.15 -2.07 10.75
N TRP A 48 -7.86 -2.19 11.10
CA TRP A 48 -6.85 -1.23 10.68
C TRP A 48 -6.66 -1.19 9.16
N LEU A 49 -6.56 -2.35 8.50
CA LEU A 49 -6.43 -2.43 7.04
C LEU A 49 -7.66 -1.88 6.31
N GLU A 50 -8.87 -2.21 6.76
CA GLU A 50 -10.12 -1.66 6.19
C GLU A 50 -10.16 -0.13 6.29
N THR A 51 -9.76 0.40 7.45
CA THR A 51 -9.76 1.85 7.70
C THR A 51 -8.80 2.56 6.75
N LEU A 52 -7.59 2.04 6.61
CA LEU A 52 -6.59 2.60 5.70
C LEU A 52 -7.03 2.52 4.24
N ALA A 53 -7.51 1.36 3.79
CA ALA A 53 -7.98 1.16 2.42
C ALA A 53 -9.12 2.13 2.09
N THR A 54 -10.13 2.21 2.97
CA THR A 54 -11.27 3.13 2.82
C THR A 54 -10.82 4.59 2.75
N ALA A 55 -9.91 5.01 3.64
CA ALA A 55 -9.39 6.36 3.66
C ALA A 55 -8.62 6.71 2.37
N HIS A 56 -7.77 5.79 1.90
CA HIS A 56 -6.98 5.97 0.68
C HIS A 56 -7.88 6.08 -0.56
N GLU A 57 -8.88 5.20 -0.68
CA GLU A 57 -9.86 5.25 -1.77
C GLU A 57 -10.67 6.55 -1.76
N THR A 58 -11.10 7.01 -0.58
CA THR A 58 -11.90 8.23 -0.41
C THR A 58 -11.11 9.49 -0.76
N LEU A 59 -9.84 9.57 -0.36
CA LEU A 59 -8.98 10.72 -0.66
C LEU A 59 -8.52 10.75 -2.11
N GLY A 60 -8.39 9.58 -2.73
CA GLY A 60 -7.86 9.43 -4.08
C GLY A 60 -6.38 9.81 -4.20
N ILE A 61 -5.85 9.75 -5.42
CA ILE A 61 -4.44 10.06 -5.69
C ILE A 61 -4.29 11.56 -5.92
N PRO A 62 -3.38 12.25 -5.20
CA PRO A 62 -3.08 13.65 -5.46
C PRO A 62 -2.61 13.88 -6.91
N VAL A 63 -3.40 14.62 -7.69
CA VAL A 63 -3.12 14.86 -9.12
C VAL A 63 -2.01 15.88 -9.37
N ALA A 64 -1.71 16.74 -8.38
CA ALA A 64 -0.72 17.81 -8.49
C ALA A 64 0.72 17.33 -8.77
N TYR A 65 0.98 16.04 -8.53
CA TYR A 65 2.30 15.42 -8.73
C TYR A 65 2.42 14.64 -10.04
N ARG A 66 1.35 14.49 -10.82
CA ARG A 66 1.42 13.79 -12.11
C ARG A 66 2.38 14.52 -13.05
N GLY A 67 3.38 13.80 -13.55
CA GLY A 67 4.40 14.36 -14.46
C GLY A 67 5.40 15.30 -13.79
N LYS A 68 5.38 15.45 -12.46
CA LYS A 68 6.45 16.14 -11.72
C LYS A 68 7.67 15.23 -11.68
N GLY A 69 8.75 15.67 -12.29
CA GLY A 69 10.08 15.09 -12.15
C GLY A 69 11.07 16.19 -11.83
N LEU A 70 12.25 15.80 -11.34
CA LEU A 70 13.40 16.69 -11.37
C LEU A 70 13.74 16.93 -12.85
N GLU A 71 13.63 18.18 -13.35
CA GLU A 71 14.24 18.48 -14.65
C GLU A 71 15.74 18.15 -14.55
N PRO A 72 16.30 17.38 -15.50
CA PRO A 72 17.73 17.14 -15.51
C PRO A 72 18.47 18.48 -15.60
N ALA A 73 19.56 18.62 -14.84
CA ALA A 73 20.31 19.86 -14.70
C ALA A 73 20.74 20.50 -16.03
N THR A 74 20.81 19.70 -17.10
CA THR A 74 21.17 20.11 -18.46
C THR A 74 20.11 20.99 -19.16
N SER A 75 18.83 20.90 -18.78
CA SER A 75 17.76 21.73 -19.38
C SER A 75 17.66 23.14 -18.80
N ARG A 76 18.32 23.42 -17.67
CA ARG A 76 18.29 24.73 -17.00
C ARG A 76 19.31 25.72 -17.55
N ALA A 77 20.38 25.23 -18.17
CA ALA A 77 21.44 26.03 -18.77
C ALA A 77 21.08 26.57 -20.18
N ALA A 78 20.18 25.91 -20.91
CA ALA A 78 19.80 26.29 -22.27
C ALA A 78 18.74 27.42 -22.35
N ARG A 79 18.30 27.97 -21.21
CA ARG A 79 17.30 29.04 -21.10
C ARG A 79 17.86 30.36 -20.53
N ARG A 80 19.18 30.49 -20.44
CA ARG A 80 19.90 31.72 -20.06
C ARG A 80 20.84 32.10 -21.18
#